data_AF-A0A147F217-F1
#
_entry.id   AF-A0A147F217-F1
#
_cell.length_a   1.000
_cell.length_b   1.000
_cell.length_c   1.000
_cell.angle_alpha   90.00
_cell.angle_beta   90.00
_cell.angle_gamma   90.00
#
_symmetry.space_group_name_H-M   'P 1'
#
loop_
_entity.id
_entity.type
_entity.pdbx_description
1 polymer ?
#
loop_
_entity_poly.entity_id
_entity_poly.type
_entity_poly.pdbx_seq_one_letter_code
_entity_poly.pdbx_strand_id
1 'polypeptide(L)'
;YVALAALAAALLVCHNLVRSRFGRGIRALAGSESAAASSGVPILRSKLTVFAVAGGFAGFAGALGAFFTPYVSQDTYPPFVSFGYVVMAVVGGLGSVWGGVVGTLALSLWLQVLSALSATPGMPAAAGPILQYAGYGIVLVVFLLFVPRGIVPTLAGLRGRRRMRAVPAVAVAGG
;
A
#
# COMPACT_ATOMS: atom_id res chain seq x y z
N TYR A 1 -6.53 -8.24 -20.36
CA TYR A 1 -5.63 -9.35 -19.98
C TYR A 1 -4.21 -8.92 -19.66
N VAL A 2 -3.56 -8.09 -20.49
CA VAL A 2 -2.18 -7.61 -20.25
C VAL A 2 -1.99 -6.98 -18.86
N ALA A 3 -2.91 -6.13 -18.42
CA ALA A 3 -2.84 -5.50 -17.10
C ALA A 3 -2.88 -6.51 -15.92
N LEU A 4 -3.68 -7.58 -16.04
CA LEU A 4 -3.76 -8.62 -15.00
C LEU A 4 -2.47 -9.45 -14.95
N ALA A 5 -1.89 -9.79 -16.11
CA ALA A 5 -0.62 -10.49 -16.18
C ALA A 5 0.52 -9.63 -15.60
N ALA A 6 0.54 -8.33 -15.92
CA ALA A 6 1.49 -7.37 -15.36
C ALA A 6 1.35 -7.24 -13.83
N LEU A 7 0.12 -7.16 -13.32
CA LEU A 7 -0.16 -7.15 -11.88
C LEU A 7 0.34 -8.43 -11.20
N ALA A 8 0.03 -9.60 -11.76
CA ALA A 8 0.47 -10.87 -11.21
C ALA A 8 2.00 -10.98 -11.17
N ALA A 9 2.68 -10.58 -12.25
CA ALA A 9 4.13 -10.54 -12.31
C ALA A 9 4.70 -9.58 -11.24
N ALA A 10 4.16 -8.37 -11.12
CA ALA A 10 4.60 -7.40 -10.12
C ALA A 10 4.42 -7.92 -8.69
N LEU A 11 3.30 -8.58 -8.39
CA LEU A 11 3.03 -9.19 -7.09
C LEU A 11 3.99 -10.34 -6.79
N LEU A 12 4.29 -11.20 -7.76
CA LEU A 12 5.25 -12.28 -7.60
C LEU A 12 6.66 -11.76 -7.30
N VAL A 13 7.12 -10.75 -8.06
CA VAL A 13 8.42 -10.11 -7.85
C VAL A 13 8.47 -9.48 -6.46
N CYS A 14 7.45 -8.71 -6.07
CA CYS A 14 7.38 -8.06 -4.77
C CYS A 14 7.35 -9.09 -3.63
N HIS A 15 6.58 -10.17 -3.79
CA HIS A 15 6.50 -11.25 -2.80
C HIS A 15 7.84 -11.96 -2.59
N ASN A 16 8.54 -12.30 -3.68
CA ASN A 16 9.87 -12.91 -3.61
C ASN A 16 10.89 -11.94 -3.00
N LEU A 17 10.85 -10.66 -3.37
CA LEU A 17 11.77 -9.66 -2.85
C LEU A 17 11.61 -9.47 -1.34
N VAL A 18 10.38 -9.37 -0.85
CA VAL A 18 10.08 -9.22 0.57
C VAL A 18 10.48 -10.46 1.38
N ARG A 19 10.36 -11.67 0.83
CA ARG A 19 10.77 -12.93 1.49
C ARG A 19 12.28 -13.19 1.43
N SER A 20 12.99 -12.57 0.50
CA SER A 20 14.43 -12.75 0.33
C SER A 20 15.24 -12.22 1.54
N ARG A 21 16.53 -12.57 1.58
CA ARG A 21 17.50 -12.02 2.56
C ARG A 21 17.53 -10.48 2.54
N PHE A 22 17.37 -9.90 1.35
CA PHE A 22 17.36 -8.46 1.16
C PHE A 22 16.14 -7.81 1.83
N GLY A 23 14.94 -8.38 1.63
CA GLY A 23 13.71 -7.91 2.27
C GLY A 23 13.72 -8.02 3.81
N ARG A 24 14.50 -8.95 4.38
CA ARG A 24 14.74 -9.00 5.83
C ARG A 24 15.68 -7.89 6.31
N GLY A 25 16.73 -7.61 5.54
CA GLY A 25 17.65 -6.49 5.81
C GLY A 25 16.95 -5.12 5.81
N ILE A 26 16.04 -4.89 4.85
CA ILE A 26 15.25 -3.65 4.79
C ILE A 26 14.35 -3.49 6.02
N ARG A 27 13.75 -4.59 6.51
CA ARG A 27 12.92 -4.55 7.72
C ARG A 27 13.72 -4.21 8.98
N ALA A 28 14.96 -4.71 9.08
CA ALA A 28 15.85 -4.31 10.16
C ALA A 28 16.21 -2.81 10.07
N LEU A 29 16.50 -2.33 8.86
CA LEU A 29 16.80 -0.93 8.58
C LEU A 29 15.62 0.01 8.93
N ALA A 30 14.38 -0.44 8.71
CA ALA A 30 13.18 0.34 9.03
C ALA A 30 12.93 0.52 10.54
N GLY A 31 13.47 -0.37 11.38
CA GLY A 31 13.35 -0.26 12.84
C GLY A 31 14.39 0.69 13.44
N SER A 32 15.66 0.45 13.14
CA SER A 32 16.76 1.32 13.55
C SER A 32 17.94 1.17 12.60
N GLU A 33 18.40 2.30 12.06
CA GLU A 33 19.54 2.35 11.14
C GLU A 33 20.84 1.94 11.84
N SER A 34 21.04 2.37 13.09
CA SER A 34 22.21 2.01 13.89
C SER A 34 22.26 0.51 14.22
N ALA A 35 21.11 -0.10 14.55
CA ALA A 35 21.02 -1.53 14.83
C ALA A 35 21.19 -2.40 13.56
N ALA A 36 20.71 -1.91 12.41
CA ALA A 36 20.92 -2.59 11.14
C ALA A 36 22.39 -2.56 10.70
N ALA A 37 23.09 -1.45 10.93
CA ALA A 37 24.52 -1.32 10.66
C ALA A 37 25.36 -2.33 11.46
N SER A 38 25.09 -2.45 12.76
CA SER A 38 25.79 -3.39 13.64
C SER A 38 25.51 -4.86 13.29
N SER A 39 24.36 -5.14 12.65
CA SER A 39 23.98 -6.47 12.17
C SER A 39 24.57 -6.81 10.78
N GLY A 40 25.44 -5.96 10.22
CA GLY A 40 26.11 -6.18 8.93
C GLY A 40 25.26 -5.86 7.70
N VAL A 41 24.15 -5.13 7.85
CA VAL A 41 23.32 -4.70 6.70
C VAL A 41 23.95 -3.47 6.04
N PRO A 42 24.28 -3.51 4.74
CA PRO A 42 24.85 -2.36 4.05
C PRO A 42 23.76 -1.31 3.80
N ILE A 43 23.67 -0.30 4.68
CA ILE A 43 22.64 0.76 4.67
C ILE A 43 22.52 1.42 3.31
N LEU A 44 23.61 2.00 2.80
CA LEU A 44 23.61 2.79 1.57
C LEU A 44 23.14 1.96 0.37
N ARG A 45 23.71 0.76 0.20
CA ARG A 45 23.31 -0.17 -0.87
C ARG A 45 21.85 -0.56 -0.75
N SER A 46 21.36 -0.78 0.47
CA SER A 46 19.96 -1.13 0.72
C SER A 46 19.00 0.00 0.37
N LYS A 47 19.31 1.25 0.74
CA LYS A 47 18.49 2.42 0.39
C LYS A 47 18.45 2.66 -1.13
N LEU A 48 19.60 2.61 -1.80
CA LEU A 48 19.69 2.80 -3.25
C LEU A 48 18.95 1.72 -4.04
N THR A 49 19.07 0.46 -3.62
CA THR A 49 18.36 -0.65 -4.27
C THR A 49 16.86 -0.57 -4.05
N VAL A 50 16.38 -0.22 -2.85
CA VAL A 50 14.94 0.04 -2.61
C VAL A 50 14.44 1.17 -3.50
N PHE A 51 15.19 2.27 -3.60
CA PHE A 51 14.83 3.40 -4.45
C PHE A 51 14.77 3.01 -5.93
N ALA A 52 15.78 2.29 -6.43
CA ALA A 52 15.81 1.82 -7.82
C ALA A 52 14.65 0.87 -8.13
N VAL A 53 14.35 -0.06 -7.22
CA VAL A 53 13.22 -0.99 -7.37
C VAL A 53 11.88 -0.24 -7.35
N ALA A 54 11.70 0.72 -6.43
CA ALA A 54 10.49 1.54 -6.36
C ALA A 54 10.30 2.38 -7.64
N GLY A 55 11.37 3.02 -8.12
CA GLY A 55 11.37 3.74 -9.39
C GLY A 55 11.06 2.84 -10.59
N GLY A 56 11.61 1.62 -10.61
CA GLY A 56 11.31 0.61 -11.62
C GLY A 56 9.83 0.21 -11.65
N PHE A 57 9.21 -0.03 -10.49
CA PHE A 57 7.77 -0.29 -10.40
C PHE A 57 6.92 0.91 -10.80
N ALA A 58 7.31 2.13 -10.40
CA ALA A 58 6.61 3.36 -10.79
C ALA A 58 6.66 3.58 -12.30
N GLY A 59 7.84 3.41 -12.92
CA GLY A 59 8.02 3.51 -14.37
C GLY A 59 7.26 2.42 -15.13
N PHE A 60 7.28 1.18 -14.65
CA PHE A 60 6.52 0.08 -15.23
C PHE A 60 5.00 0.33 -15.18
N ALA A 61 4.49 0.82 -14.04
CA ALA A 61 3.08 1.20 -13.89
C ALA A 61 2.71 2.35 -14.84
N GLY A 62 3.56 3.37 -14.97
CA GLY A 62 3.35 4.48 -15.90
C GLY A 62 3.36 4.08 -17.37
N ALA A 63 4.31 3.23 -17.78
CA ALA A 63 4.39 2.69 -19.14
C ALA A 63 3.16 1.86 -19.49
N LEU A 64 2.69 1.03 -18.54
CA LEU A 64 1.44 0.30 -18.69
C LEU A 64 0.25 1.25 -18.81
N GLY A 65 0.18 2.30 -18.00
CA GLY A 65 -0.86 3.33 -18.06
C GLY A 65 -0.92 4.03 -19.43
N ALA A 66 0.23 4.44 -19.97
CA ALA A 66 0.33 5.07 -21.28
C ALA A 66 -0.12 4.14 -22.42
N PHE A 67 0.09 2.83 -22.29
CA PHE A 67 -0.38 1.86 -23.27
C PHE A 67 -1.92 1.78 -23.35
N PHE A 68 -2.63 1.97 -22.23
CA PHE A 68 -4.08 1.95 -22.19
C PHE A 68 -4.73 3.32 -22.48
N THR A 69 -4.05 4.41 -22.12
CA THR A 69 -4.51 5.77 -22.37
C THR A 69 -3.43 6.53 -23.16
N PRO A 70 -3.47 6.48 -24.50
CA PRO A 70 -2.44 7.09 -25.35
C PRO A 70 -2.48 8.62 -25.34
N TYR A 71 -3.54 9.22 -24.79
CA TYR A 71 -3.67 10.66 -24.64
C TYR A 71 -3.27 11.09 -23.23
N VAL A 72 -2.16 11.83 -23.12
CA VAL A 72 -1.66 12.37 -21.85
C VAL A 72 -1.77 13.88 -21.89
N SER A 73 -2.67 14.44 -21.08
CA SER A 73 -2.74 15.87 -20.82
C SER A 73 -2.32 16.18 -19.39
N GLN A 74 -2.03 17.46 -19.09
CA GLN A 74 -1.69 17.89 -17.72
C GLN A 74 -2.83 17.63 -16.72
N ASP A 75 -4.07 17.55 -17.22
CA ASP A 75 -5.24 17.20 -16.41
C ASP A 75 -5.34 15.71 -16.06
N THR A 76 -4.58 14.84 -16.74
CA THR A 76 -4.62 13.39 -16.50
C THR A 76 -3.81 12.99 -15.26
N TYR A 77 -2.76 13.76 -14.91
CA TYR A 77 -1.89 13.47 -13.77
C TYR A 77 -1.70 14.69 -12.86
N PRO A 78 -2.78 15.22 -12.25
CA PRO A 78 -2.64 16.31 -11.30
C PRO A 78 -1.89 15.83 -10.04
N PRO A 79 -1.20 16.73 -9.31
CA PRO A 79 -0.45 16.39 -8.10
C PRO A 79 -1.28 15.64 -7.04
N PHE A 80 -2.60 15.88 -7.04
CA PHE A 80 -3.57 15.23 -6.16
C PHE A 80 -3.60 13.70 -6.30
N VAL A 81 -3.33 13.15 -7.49
CA VAL A 81 -3.30 11.69 -7.72
C VAL A 81 -2.20 11.02 -6.90
N SER A 82 -1.06 11.69 -6.72
CA SER A 82 0.05 11.19 -5.90
C SER A 82 -0.36 10.98 -4.44
N PHE A 83 -1.15 11.90 -3.88
CA PHE A 83 -1.72 11.72 -2.55
C PHE A 83 -2.66 10.51 -2.50
N GLY A 84 -3.48 10.31 -3.54
CA GLY A 84 -4.32 9.11 -3.69
C GLY A 84 -3.51 7.81 -3.58
N TYR A 85 -2.37 7.71 -4.24
CA TYR A 85 -1.49 6.53 -4.13
C TYR A 85 -0.95 6.33 -2.71
N VAL A 86 -0.57 7.40 -2.02
CA VAL A 86 -0.16 7.34 -0.61
C VAL A 86 -1.33 6.87 0.28
N VAL A 87 -2.54 7.37 0.04
CA VAL A 87 -3.75 6.95 0.78
C VAL A 87 -3.98 5.46 0.59
N MET A 88 -3.97 4.96 -0.64
CA MET A 88 -4.13 3.53 -0.94
C MET A 88 -3.11 2.68 -0.19
N ALA A 89 -1.85 3.11 -0.16
CA ALA A 89 -0.77 2.41 0.55
C ALA A 89 -0.96 2.40 2.08
N VAL A 90 -1.38 3.52 2.66
CA VAL A 90 -1.64 3.66 4.10
C VAL A 90 -2.85 2.85 4.53
N VAL A 91 -3.96 2.97 3.79
CA VAL A 91 -5.22 2.24 4.04
C VAL A 91 -4.98 0.72 3.99
N GLY A 92 -4.23 0.28 2.98
CA GLY A 92 -3.83 -1.10 2.81
C GLY A 92 -2.90 -1.62 3.91
N GLY A 93 -1.97 -0.76 4.36
CA GLY A 93 -0.97 -1.04 5.37
C GLY A 93 0.43 -1.27 4.78
N LEU A 94 1.40 -0.46 5.22
CA LEU A 94 2.78 -0.41 4.70
C LEU A 94 3.63 -1.66 4.98
N GLY A 95 3.14 -2.59 5.80
CA GLY A 95 3.89 -3.79 6.24
C GLY A 95 3.64 -5.06 5.44
N SER A 96 2.74 -5.04 4.44
CA SER A 96 2.35 -6.24 3.68
C SER A 96 2.12 -5.94 2.21
N VAL A 97 2.63 -6.81 1.33
CA VAL A 97 2.36 -6.76 -0.12
C VAL A 97 0.87 -6.85 -0.41
N TRP A 98 0.15 -7.69 0.35
CA TRP A 98 -1.31 -7.82 0.25
C TRP A 98 -2.05 -6.59 0.78
N GLY A 99 -1.42 -5.81 1.66
CA GLY A 99 -1.94 -4.54 2.13
C GLY A 99 -2.21 -3.59 0.97
N GLY A 100 -1.20 -3.36 0.12
CA GLY A 100 -1.34 -2.49 -1.05
C GLY A 100 -2.51 -2.89 -1.95
N VAL A 101 -2.65 -4.19 -2.27
CA VAL A 101 -3.75 -4.68 -3.11
C VAL A 101 -5.11 -4.41 -2.49
N VAL A 102 -5.28 -4.72 -1.20
CA VAL A 102 -6.55 -4.49 -0.49
C VAL A 102 -6.86 -3.00 -0.37
N GLY A 103 -5.84 -2.18 -0.08
CA GLY A 103 -5.99 -0.72 0.05
C GLY A 103 -6.41 -0.07 -1.26
N THR A 104 -5.77 -0.44 -2.37
CA THR A 104 -6.15 0.02 -3.70
C THR A 104 -7.57 -0.43 -4.06
N LEU A 105 -7.92 -1.71 -3.87
CA LEU A 105 -9.26 -2.20 -4.18
C LEU A 105 -10.35 -1.51 -3.34
N ALA A 106 -10.14 -1.39 -2.03
CA ALA A 106 -11.10 -0.75 -1.14
C ALA A 106 -11.33 0.72 -1.52
N LEU A 107 -10.24 1.46 -1.75
CA LEU A 107 -10.33 2.87 -2.11
C LEU A 107 -10.93 3.07 -3.50
N SER A 108 -10.53 2.27 -4.49
CA SER A 108 -11.08 2.34 -5.84
C SER A 108 -12.57 2.02 -5.87
N LEU A 109 -13.03 0.98 -5.15
CA LEU A 109 -14.46 0.66 -5.06
C LEU A 109 -15.24 1.79 -4.39
N TRP A 110 -14.69 2.39 -3.33
CA TRP A 110 -15.31 3.53 -2.68
C TRP A 110 -15.46 4.72 -3.64
N LEU A 111 -14.39 5.07 -4.36
CA LEU A 111 -14.42 6.16 -5.33
C LEU A 111 -15.36 5.88 -6.51
N GLN A 112 -15.47 4.62 -6.93
CA GLN A 112 -16.41 4.18 -7.96
C GLN A 112 -17.85 4.45 -7.50
N VAL A 113 -18.18 4.14 -6.24
CA VAL A 113 -19.50 4.41 -5.65
C VAL A 113 -19.76 5.91 -5.62
N LEU A 114 -18.81 6.71 -5.12
CA LEU A 114 -18.94 8.18 -5.13
C LEU A 114 -19.13 8.74 -6.55
N SER A 115 -18.39 8.22 -7.53
CA SER A 115 -18.53 8.64 -8.93
C SER A 115 -19.90 8.27 -9.50
N ALA A 116 -20.41 7.07 -9.20
CA ALA A 116 -21.75 6.65 -9.60
C ALA A 116 -22.84 7.53 -8.98
N LEU A 117 -22.68 7.93 -7.71
CA LEU A 117 -23.59 8.88 -7.06
C LEU A 117 -23.52 10.27 -7.69
N SER A 118 -22.33 10.73 -8.09
CA SER A 118 -22.15 12.02 -8.77
C SER A 118 -22.70 12.05 -10.20
N ALA A 119 -22.86 10.88 -10.83
CA ALA A 119 -23.43 10.73 -12.16
C ALA A 119 -24.97 10.70 -12.17
N THR A 120 -25.63 10.89 -11.02
CA THR A 120 -27.09 10.99 -10.92
C THR A 120 -27.59 12.24 -11.66
N PRO A 121 -28.66 12.16 -12.49
CA PRO A 121 -29.12 13.30 -13.28
C PRO A 121 -29.56 14.46 -12.37
N GLY A 122 -28.85 15.60 -12.44
CA GLY A 122 -29.16 16.80 -11.65
C GLY A 122 -27.96 17.57 -11.10
N MET A 123 -26.73 17.04 -11.19
CA MET A 123 -25.52 17.74 -10.73
C MET A 123 -24.80 18.53 -11.85
N PRO A 124 -24.22 19.71 -11.55
CA PRO A 124 -23.41 20.47 -12.50
C PRO A 124 -22.19 19.67 -12.98
N ALA A 125 -21.83 19.78 -14.27
CA ALA A 125 -20.66 19.07 -14.84
C ALA A 125 -19.31 19.40 -14.14
N ALA A 126 -19.22 20.58 -13.52
CA ALA A 126 -18.06 20.98 -12.70
C ALA A 126 -18.02 20.33 -11.31
N ALA A 127 -19.11 19.73 -10.84
CA ALA A 127 -19.19 19.08 -9.54
C ALA A 127 -18.40 17.76 -9.51
N GLY A 128 -18.31 17.03 -10.62
CA GLY A 128 -17.63 15.73 -10.68
C GLY A 128 -16.19 15.73 -10.15
N PRO A 129 -15.30 16.58 -10.69
CA PRO A 129 -13.91 16.66 -10.24
C PRO A 129 -13.80 17.13 -8.78
N ILE A 130 -14.58 18.15 -8.39
CA ILE A 130 -14.56 18.72 -7.03
C ILE A 130 -15.00 17.67 -6.00
N LEU A 131 -16.04 16.89 -6.32
CA LEU A 131 -16.56 15.84 -5.45
C LEU A 131 -15.58 14.66 -5.35
N GLN A 132 -14.85 14.35 -6.42
CA GLN A 132 -13.77 13.36 -6.36
C GLN A 132 -12.62 13.83 -5.46
N TYR A 133 -12.16 15.08 -5.59
CA TYR A 133 -11.11 15.64 -4.74
C TYR A 133 -11.52 15.74 -3.27
N ALA A 134 -12.74 16.21 -2.99
CA ALA A 134 -13.31 16.20 -1.65
C ALA A 134 -13.48 14.77 -1.12
N GLY A 135 -13.86 13.83 -1.99
CA GLY A 135 -13.96 12.40 -1.70
C GLY A 135 -12.62 11.80 -1.25
N TYR A 136 -11.52 12.09 -1.95
CA TYR A 136 -10.19 11.65 -1.51
C TYR A 136 -9.85 12.14 -0.09
N GLY A 137 -10.13 13.41 0.21
CA GLY A 137 -9.88 13.99 1.53
C GLY A 137 -10.76 13.39 2.64
N ILE A 138 -12.07 13.27 2.40
CA ILE A 138 -13.02 12.69 3.35
C ILE A 138 -12.66 11.23 3.63
N VAL A 139 -12.35 10.46 2.58
CA VAL A 139 -11.98 9.05 2.75
C VAL A 139 -10.68 8.91 3.50
N LEU A 140 -9.67 9.74 3.20
CA LEU A 140 -8.44 9.78 3.96
C LEU A 140 -8.74 10.02 5.44
N VAL A 141 -9.51 11.06 5.79
CA VAL A 141 -9.85 11.40 7.17
C VAL A 141 -10.62 10.26 7.86
N VAL A 142 -11.65 9.72 7.19
CA VAL A 142 -12.46 8.61 7.72
C VAL A 142 -11.62 7.36 7.92
N PHE A 143 -10.78 6.97 6.96
CA PHE A 143 -9.93 5.80 7.11
C PHE A 143 -8.83 5.99 8.17
N LEU A 144 -8.25 7.19 8.28
CA LEU A 144 -7.28 7.51 9.32
C LEU A 144 -7.91 7.39 10.72
N LEU A 145 -9.18 7.83 10.85
CA LEU A 145 -9.94 7.76 12.10
C LEU A 145 -10.41 6.33 12.44
N PHE A 146 -10.93 5.59 11.47
CA PHE A 146 -11.52 4.26 11.72
C PHE A 146 -10.51 3.11 11.65
N VAL A 147 -9.40 3.25 10.91
CA VAL A 147 -8.42 2.18 10.69
C VAL A 147 -6.98 2.71 10.81
N PRO A 148 -6.58 3.28 11.96
CA PRO A 148 -5.26 3.93 12.14
C PRO A 148 -4.06 2.99 11.99
N ARG A 149 -4.28 1.67 11.99
CA ARG A 149 -3.23 0.66 11.74
C ARG A 149 -3.24 0.08 10.33
N GLY A 150 -4.26 0.33 9.50
CA GLY A 150 -4.48 -0.33 8.21
C GLY A 150 -5.25 -1.67 8.32
N ILE A 151 -5.90 -2.09 7.22
CA ILE A 151 -6.84 -3.25 7.21
C ILE A 151 -6.11 -4.57 7.51
N VAL A 152 -4.96 -4.79 6.88
CA VAL A 152 -4.21 -6.06 6.97
C VAL A 152 -3.61 -6.34 8.36
N PRO A 153 -2.92 -5.41 9.04
CA PRO A 153 -2.40 -5.66 10.39
C PRO A 153 -3.50 -5.79 11.45
N THR A 154 -4.67 -5.19 11.25
CA THR A 154 -5.83 -5.36 12.14
C THR A 154 -6.38 -6.79 12.07
N LEU A 155 -6.46 -7.38 10.87
CA LEU A 155 -6.81 -8.79 10.66
C LEU A 155 -5.70 -9.76 11.12
N ALA A 156 -4.42 -9.40 10.95
CA ALA A 156 -3.29 -10.22 11.42
C ALA A 156 -3.20 -10.27 12.95
N GLY A 157 -3.50 -9.17 13.64
CA GLY A 157 -3.55 -9.10 15.11
C GLY A 157 -4.65 -9.98 15.73
N LEU A 158 -5.79 -10.12 15.06
CA LEU A 158 -6.89 -11.01 15.49
C LEU A 158 -6.52 -12.50 15.35
N ARG A 159 -5.71 -12.89 14.36
CA ARG A 159 -5.19 -14.27 14.22
C ARG A 159 -4.04 -14.58 15.19
N GLY A 160 -3.22 -13.60 15.57
CA GLY A 160 -2.11 -13.76 16.51
C GLY A 160 -2.54 -14.08 17.95
N ARG A 161 -3.72 -13.59 18.38
CA ARG A 161 -4.25 -13.84 19.74
C ARG A 161 -4.64 -15.29 20.03
N ARG A 162 -4.73 -16.17 19.01
CA ARG A 162 -4.94 -17.61 19.24
C ARG A 162 -3.66 -18.41 19.53
N ARG A 163 -2.46 -17.88 19.25
CA ARG A 163 -1.19 -18.62 19.49
C ARG A 163 -0.51 -18.30 20.82
N MET A 164 -0.81 -17.15 21.45
CA MET A 164 -0.22 -16.81 22.76
C MET A 164 -0.93 -17.44 23.97
N ARG A 165 -2.01 -18.21 23.76
CA ARG A 165 -2.65 -19.01 24.82
C ARG A 165 -1.99 -20.39 25.02
N ALA A 166 -0.91 -20.68 24.29
CA ALA A 166 -0.11 -21.89 24.43
C ALA A 166 1.35 -21.54 24.80
N VAL A 167 1.53 -20.69 25.81
CA VAL A 167 2.76 -20.74 26.61
C VAL A 167 2.49 -21.77 27.71
N PRO A 168 3.10 -22.97 27.67
CA PRO A 168 2.98 -23.89 28.79
C PRO A 168 3.56 -23.20 30.02
N ALA A 169 2.77 -23.20 31.10
CA ALA A 169 3.26 -22.83 32.42
C ALA A 169 4.40 -23.79 32.77
N VAL A 170 5.64 -23.36 32.49
CA VAL A 170 6.82 -24.05 32.99
C VAL A 170 6.82 -23.82 34.49
N ALA A 171 6.42 -24.90 35.18
CA ALA A 171 6.70 -25.25 36.55
C ALA A 171 7.72 -24.34 37.24
N VAL A 172 7.20 -23.32 37.92
CA VAL A 172 7.82 -22.79 39.14
C VAL A 172 7.42 -23.76 40.25
N ALA A 173 8.21 -24.83 40.39
CA ALA A 173 8.16 -25.74 41.52
C ALA A 173 9.57 -26.32 41.72
N GLY A 174 10.50 -25.42 42.05
CA GLY A 174 11.67 -25.79 42.85
C GLY A 174 11.25 -25.67 44.32
N GLY A 175 11.21 -26.81 45.00
CA GLY A 175 11.00 -27.00 46.43
C GLY A 175 11.52 -28.37 46.79
#